data_AF-A0A369GH62-F1
#
_entry.id   AF-A0A369GH62-F1
#
_cell.length_a   1.000
_cell.length_b   1.000
_cell.length_c   1.000
_cell.angle_alpha   90.00
_cell.angle_beta   90.00
_cell.angle_gamma   90.00
#
_symmetry.space_group_name_H-M   'P 1'
#
loop_
_entity.id
_entity.type
_entity.pdbx_description
1 polymer ?
#
loop_
_entity_poly.entity_id
_entity_poly.type
_entity_poly.pdbx_seq_one_letter_code
_entity_poly.pdbx_strand_id
1 'polypeptide(L)'
;MRPLTESETRTVLNKLANYAGSSLKDLFAPLDKSAKPDHHVLRLSRSRVYYVRLSLANLATSVVREKLLSCGICLGRFTKSGKFHLHITALPVLAPIARYKIWLRPNGVMPFLYGGNIVKAHVGRWSQDCPEHLGVVIYTMDDVPLGFGVTAKSAAAAQQLGPTGVVCFRQADCGEFLRDEDSLFTTGEPSANSRRQSSPTSISYSAMKLAEAQSLELPASADMHVHLRQGDMMDLVVPLIRQGGVDTPNLQPPITSVSQAIEYRDRLQAVEPNVHYLMSLFSQLHPSVTPEVIVEAAAAGIAGVKMYPQGVTTNSDSGVVSVDDYAAVFAEMERQDMVLNIHGEIATEPAEGVSLEVAFLPVLHRLHKDYPRLRIVLEHCSTAEAVDAVRACGPSVAATITAHHLYLTGDMSESDPLCFCKPIPKKPADRDALIRAVCSGDSKFFFGSDSAPHPLATKTGSQTVPAGVFTQPFATQLVLLALQEAVERQVITEDCVTQQKLELFLSRWGRRFYKLPVDAGGARIVLERRDEKIPPFVASADDGLRVGLSKAGSAVFSLRWQ
;
A
#
# COMPACT_ATOMS: atom_id res chain seq x y z
N MET A 1 4.51 24.14 -26.80
CA MET A 1 3.02 24.22 -26.77
C MET A 1 2.49 24.72 -28.10
N ARG A 2 1.27 24.33 -28.49
CA ARG A 2 0.58 24.88 -29.67
C ARG A 2 -0.81 25.41 -29.32
N PRO A 3 -1.40 26.32 -30.12
CA PRO A 3 -2.82 26.61 -30.04
C PRO A 3 -3.67 25.36 -30.32
N LEU A 4 -4.89 25.33 -29.77
CA LEU A 4 -5.87 24.29 -30.09
C LEU A 4 -6.41 24.53 -31.50
N THR A 5 -6.76 23.46 -32.20
CA THR A 5 -7.52 23.55 -33.46
C THR A 5 -8.96 23.98 -33.16
N GLU A 6 -9.72 24.38 -34.18
CA GLU A 6 -11.11 24.81 -34.00
C GLU A 6 -11.99 23.70 -33.39
N SER A 7 -11.81 22.45 -33.84
CA SER A 7 -12.54 21.27 -33.35
C SER A 7 -12.19 20.92 -31.90
N GLU A 8 -10.90 20.98 -31.54
CA GLU A 8 -10.42 20.79 -30.17
C GLU A 8 -10.95 21.89 -29.25
N THR A 9 -10.91 23.14 -29.71
CA THR A 9 -11.40 24.30 -28.96
C THR A 9 -12.89 24.15 -28.66
N ARG A 10 -13.69 23.77 -29.67
CA ARG A 10 -15.13 23.52 -29.49
C ARG A 10 -15.39 22.43 -28.47
N THR A 11 -14.63 21.33 -28.52
CA THR A 11 -14.76 20.22 -27.58
C THR A 11 -14.48 20.65 -26.13
N VAL A 12 -13.39 21.40 -25.92
CA VAL A 12 -13.02 21.89 -24.58
C VAL A 12 -14.06 22.88 -24.08
N LEU A 13 -14.42 23.89 -24.88
CA LEU A 13 -15.38 24.92 -24.47
C LEU A 13 -16.75 24.34 -24.19
N ASN A 14 -17.23 23.36 -24.96
CA ASN A 14 -18.51 22.68 -24.68
C ASN A 14 -18.46 21.97 -23.31
N LYS A 15 -17.34 21.31 -22.98
CA LYS A 15 -17.18 20.65 -21.69
C LYS A 15 -17.12 21.64 -20.53
N LEU A 16 -16.45 22.80 -20.69
CA LEU A 16 -16.39 23.85 -19.67
C LEU A 16 -17.73 24.59 -19.52
N ALA A 17 -18.46 24.80 -20.63
CA ALA A 17 -19.77 25.43 -20.64
C ALA A 17 -20.81 24.63 -19.83
N ASN A 18 -20.66 23.30 -19.74
CA ASN A 18 -21.50 22.48 -18.87
C ASN A 18 -21.38 22.82 -17.38
N TYR A 19 -20.30 23.47 -16.95
CA TYR A 19 -20.08 23.92 -15.57
C TYR A 19 -20.30 25.42 -15.40
N ALA A 20 -19.82 26.25 -16.34
CA ALA A 20 -19.82 27.71 -16.22
C ALA A 20 -20.98 28.42 -16.94
N GLY A 21 -21.66 27.74 -17.87
CA GLY A 21 -22.72 28.36 -18.69
C GLY A 21 -22.24 29.60 -19.47
N SER A 22 -23.01 30.69 -19.40
CA SER A 22 -22.70 31.95 -20.08
C SER A 22 -21.48 32.69 -19.52
N SER A 23 -21.12 32.45 -18.26
CA SER A 23 -19.96 33.06 -17.57
C SER A 23 -18.62 32.49 -18.03
N LEU A 24 -18.62 31.53 -18.96
CA LEU A 24 -17.39 31.05 -19.59
C LEU A 24 -16.64 32.16 -20.35
N LYS A 25 -17.35 33.20 -20.81
CA LYS A 25 -16.73 34.35 -21.50
C LYS A 25 -15.80 35.14 -20.58
N ASP A 26 -16.10 35.19 -19.29
CA ASP A 26 -15.36 35.97 -18.28
C ASP A 26 -13.95 35.39 -18.08
N LEU A 27 -13.77 34.09 -18.33
CA LEU A 27 -12.50 33.39 -18.24
C LEU A 27 -11.49 33.83 -19.32
N PHE A 28 -11.97 34.37 -20.44
CA PHE A 28 -11.12 34.86 -21.54
C PHE A 28 -11.17 36.38 -21.68
N ALA A 29 -11.75 37.08 -20.71
CA ALA A 29 -11.84 38.53 -20.73
C ALA A 29 -10.44 39.17 -20.57
N PRO A 30 -10.23 40.38 -21.13
CA PRO A 30 -9.02 41.17 -20.89
C PRO A 30 -8.79 41.41 -19.40
N LEU A 31 -7.56 41.22 -18.92
CA LEU A 31 -7.20 41.39 -17.51
C LEU A 31 -7.07 42.86 -17.09
N ASP A 32 -6.90 43.76 -18.06
CA ASP A 32 -6.64 45.17 -17.86
C ASP A 32 -7.15 45.99 -19.06
N LYS A 33 -7.29 47.31 -18.88
CA LYS A 33 -7.84 48.24 -19.90
C LYS A 33 -6.77 48.89 -20.78
N SER A 34 -5.58 48.29 -20.86
CA SER A 34 -4.44 48.79 -21.62
C SER A 34 -4.67 48.62 -23.15
N ALA A 35 -3.88 49.32 -23.97
CA ALA A 35 -4.04 49.28 -25.44
C ALA A 35 -3.75 47.89 -26.07
N LYS A 36 -3.04 47.02 -25.35
CA LYS A 36 -2.81 45.60 -25.69
C LYS A 36 -2.97 44.77 -24.41
N PRO A 37 -4.21 44.50 -23.99
CA PRO A 37 -4.45 43.89 -22.70
C PRO A 37 -4.10 42.40 -22.74
N ASP A 38 -3.44 41.93 -21.67
CA ASP A 38 -3.16 40.51 -21.52
C ASP A 38 -4.46 39.77 -21.21
N HIS A 39 -4.57 38.54 -21.67
CA HIS A 39 -5.73 37.69 -21.44
C HIS A 39 -5.27 36.25 -21.40
N HIS A 40 -6.11 35.38 -20.83
CA HIS A 40 -5.79 33.98 -20.80
C HIS A 40 -6.13 33.31 -22.13
N VAL A 41 -5.33 32.30 -22.48
CA VAL A 41 -5.46 31.52 -23.70
C VAL A 41 -5.31 30.03 -23.39
N LEU A 42 -5.93 29.20 -24.22
CA LEU A 42 -5.74 27.75 -24.15
C LEU A 42 -4.56 27.32 -25.02
N ARG A 43 -3.72 26.45 -24.47
CA ARG A 43 -2.55 25.87 -25.15
C ARG A 43 -2.51 24.36 -24.95
N LEU A 44 -2.22 23.63 -26.02
CA LEU A 44 -2.04 22.19 -25.99
C LEU A 44 -0.56 21.83 -25.90
N SER A 45 -0.24 20.89 -25.00
CA SER A 45 1.07 20.24 -24.91
C SER A 45 0.89 18.76 -24.58
N ARG A 46 1.48 17.84 -25.35
CA ARG A 46 1.44 16.38 -25.09
C ARG A 46 0.04 15.87 -24.68
N SER A 47 -1.00 16.31 -25.41
CA SER A 47 -2.43 15.99 -25.19
C SER A 47 -3.11 16.63 -23.98
N ARG A 48 -2.43 17.51 -23.24
CA ARG A 48 -2.98 18.28 -22.11
C ARG A 48 -3.28 19.72 -22.51
N VAL A 49 -4.39 20.24 -22.03
CA VAL A 49 -4.84 21.62 -22.28
C VAL A 49 -4.52 22.47 -21.07
N TYR A 50 -3.73 23.51 -21.28
CA TYR A 50 -3.31 24.46 -20.28
C TYR A 50 -4.02 25.79 -20.47
N TYR A 51 -4.39 26.40 -19.36
CA TYR A 51 -4.91 27.75 -19.23
C TYR A 51 -3.81 28.66 -18.71
N VAL A 52 -3.38 29.61 -19.54
CA VAL A 52 -2.18 30.41 -19.31
C VAL A 52 -2.37 31.81 -19.89
N ARG A 53 -1.71 32.82 -19.32
CA ARG A 53 -1.70 34.18 -19.88
C ARG A 53 -1.01 34.21 -21.24
N LEU A 54 -1.48 35.05 -22.15
CA LEU A 54 -0.91 35.16 -23.50
C LEU A 54 0.57 35.56 -23.46
N SER A 55 0.94 36.50 -22.58
CA SER A 55 2.33 36.90 -22.33
C SER A 55 3.25 35.71 -21.98
N LEU A 56 2.83 34.89 -21.02
CA LEU A 56 3.56 33.69 -20.58
C LEU A 56 3.59 32.60 -21.66
N ALA A 57 2.48 32.43 -22.40
CA ALA A 57 2.44 31.48 -23.51
C ALA A 57 3.43 31.85 -24.61
N ASN A 58 3.62 33.15 -24.87
CA ASN A 58 4.60 33.64 -25.84
C ASN A 58 6.03 33.41 -25.34
N LEU A 59 6.33 33.70 -24.07
CA LEU A 59 7.65 33.42 -23.48
C LEU A 59 7.99 31.92 -23.48
N ALA A 60 7.01 31.06 -23.26
CA ALA A 60 7.19 29.61 -23.28
C ALA A 60 7.59 29.07 -24.67
N THR A 61 7.47 29.86 -25.75
CA THR A 61 7.98 29.47 -27.08
C THR A 61 9.51 29.46 -27.15
N SER A 62 10.19 30.17 -26.25
CA SER A 62 11.65 30.19 -26.14
C SER A 62 12.22 28.90 -25.53
N VAL A 63 11.38 28.01 -24.99
CA VAL A 63 11.78 26.72 -24.41
C VAL A 63 11.46 25.59 -25.41
N VAL A 64 12.46 24.74 -25.68
CA VAL A 64 12.29 23.56 -26.54
C VAL A 64 11.18 22.66 -25.99
N ARG A 65 10.29 22.18 -26.88
CA ARG A 65 9.08 21.43 -26.51
C ARG A 65 9.35 20.24 -25.59
N GLU A 66 10.45 19.53 -25.80
CA GLU A 66 10.83 18.36 -25.01
C GLU A 66 11.15 18.70 -23.55
N LYS A 67 11.72 19.89 -23.32
CA LYS A 67 12.15 20.38 -22.01
C LYS A 67 11.06 21.18 -21.27
N LEU A 68 9.94 21.47 -21.92
CA LEU A 68 8.84 22.21 -21.33
C LEU A 68 7.86 21.24 -20.61
N LEU A 69 8.00 21.14 -19.28
CA LEU A 69 7.20 20.24 -18.44
C LEU A 69 5.74 20.70 -18.29
N SER A 70 5.52 21.97 -17.92
CA SER A 70 4.20 22.54 -17.69
C SER A 70 4.24 24.06 -17.87
N CYS A 71 3.11 24.68 -18.23
CA CYS A 71 3.00 26.13 -18.32
C CYS A 71 1.55 26.57 -18.05
N GLY A 72 1.32 27.18 -16.89
CA GLY A 72 -0.02 27.57 -16.43
C GLY A 72 -0.79 26.43 -15.77
N ILE A 73 -2.12 26.57 -15.70
CA ILE A 73 -3.00 25.62 -15.03
C ILE A 73 -3.46 24.56 -16.03
N CYS A 74 -3.19 23.28 -15.76
CA CYS A 74 -3.72 22.19 -16.57
C CYS A 74 -5.24 22.07 -16.35
N LEU A 75 -6.06 22.30 -17.38
CA LEU A 75 -7.50 22.11 -17.27
C LEU A 75 -7.89 20.63 -17.42
N GLY A 76 -7.10 19.85 -18.15
CA GLY A 76 -7.41 18.46 -18.43
C GLY A 76 -6.65 17.92 -19.62
N ARG A 77 -7.09 16.77 -20.13
CA ARG A 77 -6.44 16.08 -21.25
C ARG A 77 -7.43 15.55 -22.28
N PHE A 78 -6.98 15.47 -23.52
CA PHE A 78 -7.69 14.73 -24.56
C PHE A 78 -7.40 13.24 -24.44
N THR A 79 -8.44 12.42 -24.57
CA THR A 79 -8.34 10.97 -24.71
C THR A 79 -7.92 10.61 -26.15
N LYS A 80 -7.49 9.35 -26.36
CA LYS A 80 -7.20 8.83 -27.71
C LYS A 80 -8.41 8.91 -28.66
N SER A 81 -9.63 8.94 -28.10
CA SER A 81 -10.90 9.09 -28.83
C SER A 81 -11.31 10.54 -29.09
N GLY A 82 -10.47 11.52 -28.74
CA GLY A 82 -10.75 12.95 -28.96
C GLY A 82 -11.72 13.59 -27.96
N LYS A 83 -12.15 12.85 -26.92
CA LYS A 83 -12.98 13.42 -25.84
C LYS A 83 -12.10 14.17 -24.84
N PHE A 84 -12.62 15.26 -24.28
CA PHE A 84 -11.90 16.04 -23.27
C PHE A 84 -12.29 15.60 -21.85
N HIS A 85 -11.29 15.20 -21.06
CA HIS A 85 -11.44 14.82 -19.66
C HIS A 85 -10.90 15.95 -18.77
N LEU A 86 -11.76 16.46 -17.90
CA LEU A 86 -11.44 17.57 -16.98
C LEU A 86 -10.68 17.04 -15.78
N HIS A 87 -9.60 17.71 -15.38
CA HIS A 87 -8.82 17.34 -14.20
C HIS A 87 -9.19 18.23 -13.01
N ILE A 88 -8.96 17.73 -11.79
CA ILE A 88 -9.18 18.50 -10.55
C ILE A 88 -8.37 19.80 -10.50
N THR A 89 -7.23 19.88 -11.19
CA THR A 89 -6.42 21.10 -11.35
C THR A 89 -7.18 22.26 -12.00
N ALA A 90 -8.30 22.00 -12.69
CA ALA A 90 -9.18 23.05 -13.22
C ALA A 90 -10.06 23.73 -12.16
N LEU A 91 -10.13 23.18 -10.95
CA LEU A 91 -11.03 23.64 -9.89
C LEU A 91 -10.86 25.13 -9.53
N PRO A 92 -9.65 25.68 -9.35
CA PRO A 92 -9.47 27.10 -9.07
C PRO A 92 -9.97 28.02 -10.17
N VAL A 93 -10.00 27.53 -11.42
CA VAL A 93 -10.42 28.28 -12.60
C VAL A 93 -11.94 28.23 -12.78
N LEU A 94 -12.55 27.07 -12.53
CA LEU A 94 -13.99 26.85 -12.76
C LEU A 94 -14.87 27.15 -11.55
N ALA A 95 -14.38 26.95 -10.33
CA ALA A 95 -15.16 27.18 -9.11
C ALA A 95 -15.73 28.62 -9.01
N PRO A 96 -14.99 29.69 -9.34
CA PRO A 96 -15.52 31.06 -9.25
C PRO A 96 -16.68 31.34 -10.21
N ILE A 97 -16.65 30.74 -11.40
CA ILE A 97 -17.63 30.95 -12.48
C ILE A 97 -18.66 29.83 -12.60
N ALA A 98 -18.66 28.87 -11.66
CA ALA A 98 -19.55 27.72 -11.70
C ALA A 98 -21.02 28.15 -11.54
N ARG A 99 -21.85 27.74 -12.49
CA ARG A 99 -23.29 28.05 -12.52
C ARG A 99 -24.06 27.30 -11.44
N TYR A 100 -23.72 26.03 -11.21
CA TYR A 100 -24.41 25.17 -10.26
C TYR A 100 -23.42 24.60 -9.25
N LYS A 101 -23.79 24.69 -7.97
CA LYS A 101 -22.98 24.30 -6.82
C LYS A 101 -23.77 23.41 -5.87
N ILE A 102 -23.09 22.43 -5.28
CA ILE A 102 -23.62 21.58 -4.21
C ILE A 102 -22.69 21.70 -3.00
N TRP A 103 -23.26 21.98 -1.84
CA TRP A 103 -22.55 22.06 -0.57
C TRP A 103 -22.79 20.79 0.23
N LEU A 104 -21.69 20.14 0.63
CA LEU A 104 -21.70 18.92 1.41
C LEU A 104 -21.67 19.22 2.90
N ARG A 105 -22.48 18.49 3.65
CA ARG A 105 -22.39 18.41 5.11
C ARG A 105 -21.06 17.76 5.50
N PRO A 106 -20.55 18.00 6.73
CA PRO A 106 -19.29 17.42 7.19
C PRO A 106 -19.20 15.89 7.03
N ASN A 107 -20.29 15.16 7.27
CA ASN A 107 -20.36 13.71 7.10
C ASN A 107 -20.22 13.23 5.64
N GLY A 108 -20.45 14.11 4.66
CA GLY A 108 -20.37 13.80 3.23
C GLY A 108 -19.03 14.17 2.59
N VAL A 109 -18.19 14.97 3.27
CA VAL A 109 -16.92 15.47 2.72
C VAL A 109 -15.91 14.33 2.53
N MET A 110 -15.64 13.56 3.59
CA MET A 110 -14.67 12.46 3.52
C MET A 110 -15.08 11.36 2.53
N PRO A 111 -16.34 10.87 2.52
CA PRO A 111 -16.78 9.93 1.49
C PRO A 111 -16.58 10.42 0.05
N PHE A 112 -16.81 11.71 -0.21
CA PHE A 112 -16.58 12.30 -1.54
C PHE A 112 -15.08 12.36 -1.89
N LEU A 113 -14.23 12.79 -0.95
CA LEU A 113 -12.77 12.82 -1.14
C LEU A 113 -12.13 11.43 -1.26
N TYR A 114 -12.80 10.39 -0.75
CA TYR A 114 -12.44 9.00 -0.99
C TYR A 114 -13.05 8.41 -2.26
N GLY A 115 -13.61 9.24 -3.15
CA GLY A 115 -14.05 8.86 -4.49
C GLY A 115 -15.49 8.34 -4.55
N GLY A 116 -16.25 8.48 -3.46
CA GLY A 116 -17.66 8.13 -3.42
C GLY A 116 -18.54 9.11 -4.18
N ASN A 117 -19.70 8.62 -4.63
CA ASN A 117 -20.77 9.48 -5.14
C ASN A 117 -21.47 10.20 -3.98
N ILE A 118 -22.13 11.32 -4.29
CA ILE A 118 -22.85 12.10 -3.28
C ILE A 118 -24.28 11.55 -3.19
N VAL A 119 -24.67 11.13 -1.99
CA VAL A 119 -26.05 10.74 -1.66
C VAL A 119 -26.81 11.89 -1.02
N LYS A 120 -28.14 11.81 -1.00
CA LYS A 120 -29.01 12.86 -0.45
C LYS A 120 -28.63 13.25 0.98
N ALA A 121 -28.30 12.27 1.84
CA ALA A 121 -27.90 12.51 3.23
C ALA A 121 -26.64 13.37 3.37
N HIS A 122 -25.78 13.40 2.35
CA HIS A 122 -24.54 14.18 2.34
C HIS A 122 -24.77 15.64 1.92
N VAL A 123 -25.91 15.96 1.32
CA VAL A 123 -26.19 17.31 0.81
C VAL A 123 -26.68 18.23 1.93
N GLY A 124 -25.98 19.34 2.10
CA GLY A 124 -26.37 20.44 2.99
C GLY A 124 -27.30 21.42 2.29
N ARG A 125 -26.82 22.00 1.19
CA ARG A 125 -27.57 22.90 0.30
C ARG A 125 -27.11 22.71 -1.15
N TRP A 126 -27.91 23.15 -2.11
CA TRP A 126 -27.55 23.21 -3.53
C TRP A 126 -28.06 24.50 -4.16
N SER A 127 -27.60 24.80 -5.38
CA SER A 127 -28.11 25.92 -6.15
C SER A 127 -29.57 25.65 -6.58
N GLN A 128 -30.40 26.70 -6.56
CA GLN A 128 -31.79 26.60 -7.01
C GLN A 128 -31.86 26.20 -8.49
N ASP A 129 -32.88 25.43 -8.85
CA ASP A 129 -33.14 24.97 -10.22
C ASP A 129 -31.99 24.22 -10.89
N CYS A 130 -31.21 23.47 -10.11
CA CYS A 130 -30.18 22.59 -10.66
C CYS A 130 -30.84 21.44 -11.46
N PRO A 131 -30.62 21.33 -12.78
CA PRO A 131 -31.22 20.28 -13.60
C PRO A 131 -30.44 18.96 -13.47
N GLU A 132 -31.00 17.89 -14.03
CA GLU A 132 -30.37 16.56 -14.09
C GLU A 132 -29.29 16.53 -15.20
N HIS A 133 -28.24 15.73 -14.99
CA HIS A 133 -27.12 15.51 -15.92
C HIS A 133 -26.27 16.73 -16.29
N LEU A 134 -26.25 17.77 -15.45
CA LEU A 134 -25.35 18.91 -15.62
C LEU A 134 -24.15 18.89 -14.68
N GLY A 135 -23.08 19.56 -15.11
CA GLY A 135 -21.85 19.72 -14.35
C GLY A 135 -22.06 20.64 -13.15
N VAL A 136 -21.64 20.18 -11.97
CA VAL A 136 -21.71 20.93 -10.72
C VAL A 136 -20.35 20.98 -10.05
N VAL A 137 -20.09 22.07 -9.33
CA VAL A 137 -18.93 22.17 -8.45
C VAL A 137 -19.35 21.87 -7.02
N ILE A 138 -18.55 21.05 -6.35
CA ILE A 138 -18.82 20.55 -5.00
C ILE A 138 -18.05 21.41 -4.01
N TYR A 139 -18.71 21.80 -2.92
CA TYR A 139 -18.18 22.68 -1.88
C TYR A 139 -18.37 22.07 -0.48
N THR A 140 -17.53 22.44 0.48
CA THR A 140 -17.83 22.31 1.92
C THR A 140 -18.88 23.34 2.34
N MET A 141 -19.50 23.17 3.50
CA MET A 141 -20.41 24.20 4.07
C MET A 141 -19.75 25.57 4.26
N ASP A 142 -18.42 25.62 4.40
CA ASP A 142 -17.59 26.82 4.57
C ASP A 142 -17.14 27.44 3.23
N ASP A 143 -17.82 27.12 2.13
CA ASP A 143 -17.55 27.64 0.78
C ASP A 143 -16.15 27.31 0.23
N VAL A 144 -15.53 26.22 0.69
CA VAL A 144 -14.28 25.68 0.13
C VAL A 144 -14.59 24.70 -1.00
N PRO A 145 -14.07 24.90 -2.23
CA PRO A 145 -14.31 23.99 -3.35
C PRO A 145 -13.57 22.66 -3.16
N LEU A 146 -14.27 21.55 -3.36
CA LEU A 146 -13.78 20.18 -3.16
C LEU A 146 -13.60 19.38 -4.47
N GLY A 147 -14.32 19.75 -5.53
CA GLY A 147 -14.25 18.99 -6.78
C GLY A 147 -15.40 19.22 -7.75
N PHE A 148 -15.51 18.31 -8.71
CA PHE A 148 -16.49 18.31 -9.79
C PHE A 148 -17.41 17.10 -9.71
N GLY A 149 -18.68 17.31 -10.01
CA GLY A 149 -19.67 16.25 -10.15
C GLY A 149 -20.61 16.48 -11.33
N VAL A 150 -21.47 15.51 -11.57
CA VAL A 150 -22.62 15.63 -12.47
C VAL A 150 -23.88 15.19 -11.74
N THR A 151 -24.92 16.01 -11.80
CA THR A 151 -26.19 15.70 -11.14
C THR A 151 -26.81 14.42 -11.68
N ALA A 152 -27.18 13.52 -10.77
CA ALA A 152 -27.92 12.29 -11.08
C ALA A 152 -29.44 12.54 -11.09
N LYS A 153 -29.91 13.57 -10.38
CA LYS A 153 -31.30 14.02 -10.34
C LYS A 153 -31.35 15.55 -10.26
N SER A 154 -32.47 16.13 -10.70
CA SER A 154 -32.72 17.56 -10.52
C SER A 154 -32.93 17.92 -9.05
N ALA A 155 -32.79 19.21 -8.74
CA ALA A 155 -33.03 19.71 -7.38
C ALA A 155 -34.43 19.34 -6.86
N ALA A 156 -35.47 19.49 -7.67
CA ALA A 156 -36.82 19.11 -7.28
C ALA A 156 -36.96 17.59 -7.08
N ALA A 157 -36.42 16.78 -7.99
CA ALA A 157 -36.56 15.32 -7.94
C ALA A 157 -35.80 14.69 -6.76
N ALA A 158 -34.64 15.24 -6.39
CA ALA A 158 -33.85 14.70 -5.29
C ALA A 158 -34.45 14.97 -3.90
N GLN A 159 -35.45 15.87 -3.78
CA GLN A 159 -36.24 15.99 -2.55
C GLN A 159 -37.10 14.76 -2.26
N GLN A 160 -37.48 14.00 -3.29
CA GLN A 160 -38.33 12.80 -3.15
C GLN A 160 -37.52 11.51 -2.91
N LEU A 161 -36.19 11.57 -3.02
CA LEU A 161 -35.32 10.41 -2.80
C LEU A 161 -35.19 10.05 -1.31
N GLY A 162 -34.92 8.77 -1.02
CA GLY A 162 -34.47 8.35 0.29
C GLY A 162 -33.07 8.90 0.65
N PRO A 163 -32.66 8.84 1.93
CA PRO A 163 -31.37 9.39 2.40
C PRO A 163 -30.14 8.82 1.67
N THR A 164 -30.19 7.56 1.23
CA THR A 164 -29.11 6.86 0.53
C THR A 164 -29.16 7.03 -1.00
N GLY A 165 -30.17 7.72 -1.54
CA GLY A 165 -30.30 7.94 -2.98
C GLY A 165 -29.16 8.80 -3.52
N VAL A 166 -28.53 8.38 -4.62
CA VAL A 166 -27.46 9.13 -5.28
C VAL A 166 -28.04 10.36 -5.96
N VAL A 167 -27.51 11.52 -5.61
CA VAL A 167 -27.95 12.82 -6.14
C VAL A 167 -26.93 13.44 -7.10
N CYS A 168 -25.65 13.06 -6.98
CA CYS A 168 -24.60 13.53 -7.87
C CYS A 168 -23.51 12.46 -8.04
N PHE A 169 -23.16 12.17 -9.29
CA PHE A 169 -22.03 11.32 -9.65
C PHE A 169 -20.74 12.14 -9.55
N ARG A 170 -19.73 11.57 -8.91
CA ARG A 170 -18.43 12.19 -8.77
C ARG A 170 -17.68 12.14 -10.11
N GLN A 171 -17.07 13.25 -10.52
CA GLN A 171 -16.19 13.30 -11.71
C GLN A 171 -14.72 13.44 -11.33
N ALA A 172 -14.41 14.35 -10.41
CA ALA A 172 -13.06 14.56 -9.88
C ALA A 172 -13.15 15.24 -8.50
N ASP A 173 -12.17 15.01 -7.64
CA ASP A 173 -12.16 15.56 -6.29
C ASP A 173 -10.73 15.83 -5.79
N CYS A 174 -10.58 16.70 -4.79
CA CYS A 174 -9.27 17.09 -4.26
C CYS A 174 -8.47 15.91 -3.68
N GLY A 175 -9.14 14.82 -3.26
CA GLY A 175 -8.49 13.59 -2.83
C GLY A 175 -7.82 12.84 -3.99
N GLU A 176 -8.10 13.16 -5.26
CA GLU A 176 -7.33 12.64 -6.40
C GLU A 176 -5.86 13.07 -6.34
N PHE A 177 -5.55 14.26 -5.83
CA PHE A 177 -4.15 14.69 -5.70
C PHE A 177 -3.34 13.75 -4.81
N LEU A 178 -3.96 13.17 -3.78
CA LEU A 178 -3.33 12.23 -2.85
C LEU A 178 -3.34 10.78 -3.37
N ARG A 179 -4.28 10.44 -4.25
CA ARG A 179 -4.46 9.07 -4.77
C ARG A 179 -3.74 8.82 -6.10
N ASP A 180 -3.63 9.86 -6.93
CA ASP A 180 -3.18 9.78 -8.33
C ASP A 180 -2.02 10.74 -8.66
N GLU A 181 -1.27 11.20 -7.66
CA GLU A 181 -0.15 12.17 -7.79
C GLU A 181 0.81 11.81 -8.94
N ASP A 182 1.17 10.52 -9.05
CA ASP A 182 2.11 9.99 -10.05
C ASP A 182 1.56 10.06 -11.48
N SER A 183 0.24 9.98 -11.68
CA SER A 183 -0.38 10.01 -13.01
C SER A 183 -0.78 11.42 -13.45
N LEU A 184 -1.01 12.31 -12.47
CA LEU A 184 -1.47 13.67 -12.71
C LEU A 184 -0.40 14.55 -13.36
N PHE A 185 0.90 14.24 -13.20
CA PHE A 185 2.01 15.08 -13.70
C PHE A 185 3.06 14.37 -14.56
N THR A 186 3.05 13.04 -14.69
CA THR A 186 4.03 12.33 -15.52
C THR A 186 3.91 12.69 -17.00
N THR A 187 5.03 13.15 -17.57
CA THR A 187 5.20 13.48 -18.99
C THR A 187 5.96 12.36 -19.71
N GLY A 188 5.33 11.21 -19.95
CA GLY A 188 5.94 10.15 -20.75
C GLY A 188 5.61 10.31 -22.22
N GLU A 189 6.61 10.64 -23.06
CA GLU A 189 6.58 10.23 -24.46
C GLU A 189 6.86 8.71 -24.55
N PRO A 190 6.22 8.00 -25.49
CA PRO A 190 6.27 6.55 -25.53
C PRO A 190 7.62 6.07 -26.03
N SER A 191 8.31 5.22 -25.26
CA SER A 191 9.51 4.55 -25.76
C SER A 191 9.14 3.68 -26.97
N ALA A 192 9.91 3.88 -28.04
CA ALA A 192 9.80 3.16 -29.30
C ALA A 192 10.33 1.73 -29.13
N ASN A 193 9.54 0.86 -28.48
CA ASN A 193 9.68 -0.58 -28.64
C ASN A 193 8.37 -1.36 -28.39
N SER A 194 7.21 -0.72 -28.57
CA SER A 194 5.90 -1.41 -28.58
C SER A 194 5.44 -1.71 -30.00
N ARG A 195 6.13 -2.63 -30.69
CA ARG A 195 5.51 -3.29 -31.85
C ARG A 195 4.41 -4.21 -31.33
N ARG A 196 3.17 -3.82 -31.61
CA ARG A 196 1.93 -4.61 -31.60
C ARG A 196 1.64 -5.39 -30.31
N GLN A 197 1.00 -4.72 -29.36
CA GLN A 197 -0.14 -5.34 -28.69
C GLN A 197 -1.38 -4.50 -28.99
N SER A 198 -2.36 -5.19 -29.56
CA SER A 198 -3.72 -4.73 -29.79
C SER A 198 -4.30 -4.08 -28.54
N SER A 199 -5.09 -3.03 -28.76
CA SER A 199 -6.00 -2.40 -27.79
C SER A 199 -6.55 -3.39 -26.76
N PRO A 200 -6.54 -3.07 -25.45
CA PRO A 200 -7.60 -3.59 -24.62
C PRO A 200 -8.85 -2.83 -25.05
N THR A 201 -9.76 -3.56 -25.69
CA THR A 201 -11.20 -3.48 -25.47
C THR A 201 -11.49 -3.06 -24.02
N SER A 202 -12.63 -2.44 -23.76
CA SER A 202 -13.18 -2.32 -22.41
C SER A 202 -12.86 -3.57 -21.58
N ILE A 203 -11.83 -3.48 -20.73
CA ILE A 203 -11.66 -4.45 -19.66
C ILE A 203 -12.76 -4.01 -18.70
N SER A 204 -13.94 -4.61 -18.88
CA SER A 204 -14.64 -5.13 -17.72
C SER A 204 -13.54 -5.71 -16.85
N TYR A 205 -13.24 -5.11 -15.70
CA TYR A 205 -12.44 -5.80 -14.70
C TYR A 205 -13.28 -7.02 -14.33
N SER A 206 -13.11 -8.09 -15.10
CA SER A 206 -13.42 -9.41 -14.64
C SER A 206 -12.66 -9.49 -13.33
N ALA A 207 -13.39 -9.70 -12.25
CA ALA A 207 -12.82 -10.33 -11.08
C ALA A 207 -11.80 -11.38 -11.53
N MET A 208 -10.57 -11.27 -11.04
CA MET A 208 -9.60 -12.31 -11.29
C MET A 208 -10.07 -13.50 -10.48
N LYS A 209 -10.60 -14.51 -11.16
CA LYS A 209 -10.88 -15.78 -10.51
C LYS A 209 -9.56 -16.48 -10.25
N LEU A 210 -9.00 -16.24 -9.06
CA LEU A 210 -7.72 -16.83 -8.67
C LEU A 210 -7.74 -18.36 -8.81
N ALA A 211 -8.90 -19.00 -8.62
CA ALA A 211 -9.13 -20.42 -8.85
C ALA A 211 -8.93 -20.86 -10.31
N GLU A 212 -9.36 -20.04 -11.28
CA GLU A 212 -9.33 -20.38 -12.71
C GLU A 212 -8.06 -19.86 -13.42
N ALA A 213 -7.30 -18.95 -12.80
CA ALA A 213 -6.09 -18.37 -13.37
C ALA A 213 -4.99 -19.43 -13.59
N GLN A 214 -4.56 -19.58 -14.85
CA GLN A 214 -3.48 -20.50 -15.24
C GLN A 214 -2.08 -19.93 -15.02
N SER A 215 -1.95 -18.61 -15.14
CA SER A 215 -0.70 -17.89 -14.91
C SER A 215 -0.97 -16.50 -14.33
N LEU A 216 -0.06 -16.03 -13.48
CA LEU A 216 -0.07 -14.70 -12.88
C LEU A 216 1.35 -14.13 -12.88
N GLU A 217 1.49 -12.86 -13.28
CA GLU A 217 2.76 -12.15 -13.26
C GLU A 217 2.71 -11.06 -12.18
N LEU A 218 3.62 -11.14 -11.21
CA LEU A 218 3.73 -10.17 -10.12
C LEU A 218 5.13 -9.56 -10.10
N PRO A 219 5.31 -8.33 -9.59
CA PRO A 219 6.64 -7.87 -9.20
C PRO A 219 7.19 -8.79 -8.11
N ALA A 220 8.52 -8.86 -8.00
CA ALA A 220 9.16 -9.60 -6.92
C ALA A 220 8.63 -9.19 -5.54
N SER A 221 8.30 -10.18 -4.72
CA SER A 221 7.75 -9.98 -3.38
C SER A 221 8.80 -9.38 -2.45
N ALA A 222 8.38 -8.45 -1.61
CA ALA A 222 9.18 -7.86 -0.55
C ALA A 222 8.69 -8.41 0.78
N ASP A 223 9.54 -9.17 1.46
CA ASP A 223 9.22 -9.86 2.69
C ASP A 223 9.79 -9.09 3.87
N MET A 224 8.94 -8.32 4.55
CA MET A 224 9.40 -7.38 5.57
C MET A 224 9.63 -8.02 6.95
N HIS A 225 9.63 -9.35 7.05
CA HIS A 225 9.92 -10.07 8.29
C HIS A 225 10.44 -11.49 8.03
N VAL A 226 11.75 -11.71 8.13
CA VAL A 226 12.38 -13.02 7.85
C VAL A 226 13.44 -13.41 8.90
N HIS A 227 13.50 -14.71 9.22
CA HIS A 227 14.58 -15.30 10.03
C HIS A 227 15.42 -16.26 9.20
N LEU A 228 16.66 -15.88 8.89
CA LEU A 228 17.59 -16.72 8.11
C LEU A 228 18.58 -17.53 8.96
N ARG A 229 18.59 -17.32 10.28
CA ARG A 229 19.48 -18.02 11.24
C ARG A 229 20.96 -17.87 10.84
N GLN A 230 21.83 -18.73 11.35
CA GLN A 230 23.29 -18.69 11.12
C GLN A 230 23.82 -20.11 10.91
N GLY A 231 25.06 -20.23 10.42
CA GLY A 231 25.72 -21.52 10.17
C GLY A 231 24.99 -22.35 9.11
N ASP A 232 25.00 -23.68 9.27
CA ASP A 232 24.43 -24.62 8.29
C ASP A 232 22.95 -24.36 7.96
N MET A 233 22.18 -23.83 8.92
CA MET A 233 20.79 -23.44 8.69
C MET A 233 20.68 -22.27 7.71
N MET A 234 21.57 -21.28 7.82
CA MET A 234 21.61 -20.14 6.90
C MET A 234 21.92 -20.62 5.47
N ASP A 235 22.93 -21.49 5.33
CA ASP A 235 23.32 -22.02 4.02
C ASP A 235 22.21 -22.83 3.35
N LEU A 236 21.36 -23.50 4.14
CA LEU A 236 20.18 -24.19 3.66
C LEU A 236 19.04 -23.23 3.25
N VAL A 237 18.72 -22.21 4.06
CA VAL A 237 17.49 -21.42 3.89
C VAL A 237 17.65 -20.19 3.00
N VAL A 238 18.86 -19.61 2.92
CA VAL A 238 19.12 -18.40 2.13
C VAL A 238 18.83 -18.58 0.64
N PRO A 239 19.25 -19.67 -0.02
CA PRO A 239 18.93 -19.89 -1.43
C PRO A 239 17.42 -20.01 -1.70
N LEU A 240 16.65 -20.42 -0.68
CA LEU A 240 15.20 -20.64 -0.80
C LEU A 240 14.39 -19.33 -0.80
N ILE A 241 15.00 -18.19 -0.47
CA ILE A 241 14.35 -16.86 -0.53
C ILE A 241 13.83 -16.58 -1.93
N ARG A 242 14.68 -16.79 -2.94
CA ARG A 242 14.29 -16.60 -4.34
C ARG A 242 13.24 -17.63 -4.77
N GLN A 243 13.28 -18.86 -4.27
CA GLN A 243 12.25 -19.85 -4.58
C GLN A 243 10.84 -19.39 -4.13
N GLY A 244 10.75 -18.66 -3.02
CA GLY A 244 9.52 -18.02 -2.53
C GLY A 244 9.07 -16.78 -3.31
N GLY A 245 9.83 -16.36 -4.33
CA GLY A 245 9.56 -15.16 -5.11
C GLY A 245 9.98 -13.86 -4.44
N VAL A 246 10.83 -13.93 -3.41
CA VAL A 246 11.26 -12.78 -2.61
C VAL A 246 12.62 -12.28 -3.11
N ASP A 247 12.75 -10.97 -3.29
CA ASP A 247 14.04 -10.31 -3.57
C ASP A 247 14.50 -9.38 -2.44
N THR A 248 13.61 -9.02 -1.52
CA THR A 248 13.86 -7.99 -0.50
C THR A 248 13.40 -8.49 0.85
N PRO A 249 14.20 -9.30 1.56
CA PRO A 249 13.93 -9.71 2.92
C PRO A 249 14.40 -8.64 3.93
N ASN A 250 13.55 -8.29 4.89
CA ASN A 250 13.96 -7.57 6.09
C ASN A 250 14.25 -8.54 7.23
N LEU A 251 15.51 -8.59 7.62
CA LEU A 251 16.03 -9.56 8.57
C LEU A 251 15.98 -9.04 9.99
N GLN A 252 15.66 -9.96 10.90
CA GLN A 252 15.62 -9.68 12.34
C GLN A 252 16.54 -10.64 13.11
N PRO A 253 17.85 -10.69 12.76
CA PRO A 253 18.81 -11.57 13.44
C PRO A 253 19.12 -11.02 14.84
N PRO A 254 19.60 -11.83 15.81
CA PRO A 254 20.00 -11.37 17.13
C PRO A 254 21.36 -10.63 17.12
N ILE A 255 21.41 -9.50 16.41
CA ILE A 255 22.61 -8.69 16.18
C ILE A 255 22.46 -7.30 16.79
N THR A 256 23.39 -6.91 17.66
CA THR A 256 23.30 -5.67 18.45
C THR A 256 24.25 -4.57 18.03
N SER A 257 25.14 -4.82 17.06
CA SER A 257 26.13 -3.84 16.57
C SER A 257 26.08 -3.70 15.05
N VAL A 258 26.45 -2.50 14.58
CA VAL A 258 26.49 -2.17 13.15
C VAL A 258 27.49 -3.06 12.39
N SER A 259 28.66 -3.31 12.97
CA SER A 259 29.68 -4.17 12.37
C SER A 259 29.20 -5.59 12.14
N GLN A 260 28.54 -6.19 13.14
CA GLN A 260 27.95 -7.53 13.00
C GLN A 260 26.83 -7.56 11.95
N ALA A 261 26.02 -6.50 11.86
CA ALA A 261 24.94 -6.43 10.88
C ALA A 261 25.50 -6.38 9.45
N ILE A 262 26.57 -5.61 9.24
CA ILE A 262 27.29 -5.54 7.97
C ILE A 262 27.93 -6.88 7.63
N GLU A 263 28.66 -7.49 8.58
CA GLU A 263 29.31 -8.79 8.36
C GLU A 263 28.30 -9.89 8.02
N TYR A 264 27.16 -9.92 8.72
CA TYR A 264 26.11 -10.88 8.46
C TYR A 264 25.45 -10.65 7.09
N ARG A 265 25.18 -9.39 6.72
CA ARG A 265 24.69 -9.04 5.37
C ARG A 265 25.66 -9.54 4.29
N ASP A 266 26.95 -9.31 4.47
CA ASP A 266 27.96 -9.68 3.47
C ASP A 266 28.07 -11.20 3.31
N ARG A 267 27.91 -11.96 4.41
CA ARG A 267 27.80 -13.43 4.36
C ARG A 267 26.56 -13.90 3.59
N LEU A 268 25.41 -13.26 3.82
CA LEU A 268 24.18 -13.60 3.10
C LEU A 268 24.27 -13.29 1.60
N GLN A 269 24.86 -12.14 1.27
CA GLN A 269 25.11 -11.74 -0.12
C GLN A 269 26.05 -12.71 -0.85
N ALA A 270 26.99 -13.33 -0.12
CA ALA A 270 27.88 -14.35 -0.68
C ALA A 270 27.15 -15.66 -1.01
N VAL A 271 26.10 -16.01 -0.26
CA VAL A 271 25.28 -17.22 -0.51
C VAL A 271 24.27 -16.97 -1.64
N GLU A 272 23.57 -15.83 -1.63
CA GLU A 272 22.63 -15.46 -2.70
C GLU A 272 22.81 -13.99 -3.11
N PRO A 273 23.52 -13.72 -4.22
CA PRO A 273 23.88 -12.36 -4.62
C PRO A 273 22.75 -11.57 -5.27
N ASN A 274 21.64 -12.21 -5.67
CA ASN A 274 20.54 -11.53 -6.37
C ASN A 274 19.42 -11.05 -5.45
N VAL A 275 19.67 -11.02 -4.13
CA VAL A 275 18.72 -10.57 -3.11
C VAL A 275 19.24 -9.28 -2.49
N HIS A 276 18.33 -8.34 -2.23
CA HIS A 276 18.58 -7.08 -1.54
C HIS A 276 18.22 -7.22 -0.06
N TYR A 277 19.22 -7.53 0.77
CA TYR A 277 19.02 -7.73 2.21
C TYR A 277 18.86 -6.40 2.94
N LEU A 278 17.69 -6.19 3.55
CA LEU A 278 17.50 -5.15 4.53
C LEU A 278 17.89 -5.67 5.91
N MET A 279 18.85 -4.99 6.53
CA MET A 279 19.28 -5.31 7.88
C MET A 279 18.50 -4.47 8.87
N SER A 280 17.98 -5.12 9.91
CA SER A 280 17.53 -4.46 11.14
C SER A 280 18.48 -4.82 12.27
N LEU A 281 18.73 -3.87 13.17
CA LEU A 281 19.37 -4.19 14.44
C LEU A 281 18.38 -4.90 15.34
N PHE A 282 18.86 -5.90 16.05
CA PHE A 282 18.13 -6.51 17.13
C PHE A 282 18.23 -5.61 18.36
N SER A 283 17.09 -5.09 18.76
CA SER A 283 16.89 -4.67 20.13
C SER A 283 16.33 -5.85 20.92
N GLN A 284 17.22 -6.81 21.23
CA GLN A 284 17.40 -7.07 22.65
C GLN A 284 17.96 -5.75 23.13
N LEU A 285 17.17 -4.95 23.84
CA LEU A 285 17.69 -3.73 24.43
C LEU A 285 18.58 -4.10 25.62
N HIS A 286 19.71 -4.71 25.26
CA HIS A 286 20.92 -4.71 26.02
C HIS A 286 21.32 -3.24 26.21
N PRO A 287 21.89 -2.85 27.36
CA PRO A 287 22.34 -1.47 27.62
C PRO A 287 23.28 -0.85 26.56
N SER A 288 23.69 -1.62 25.55
CA SER A 288 24.53 -1.21 24.43
C SER A 288 23.79 -0.52 23.29
N VAL A 289 22.46 -0.63 23.16
CA VAL A 289 21.73 0.10 22.11
C VAL A 289 21.42 1.50 22.60
N THR A 290 22.35 2.41 22.35
CA THR A 290 22.25 3.81 22.74
C THR A 290 21.86 4.68 21.54
N PRO A 291 21.42 5.94 21.76
CA PRO A 291 21.16 6.87 20.67
C PRO A 291 22.34 7.02 19.69
N GLU A 292 23.58 6.91 20.18
CA GLU A 292 24.79 6.96 19.34
C GLU A 292 24.87 5.78 18.36
N VAL A 293 24.50 4.57 18.80
CA VAL A 293 24.43 3.39 17.93
C VAL A 293 23.33 3.56 16.88
N ILE A 294 22.21 4.21 17.22
CA ILE A 294 21.14 4.51 16.25
C ILE A 294 21.63 5.46 15.14
N VAL A 295 22.41 6.48 15.50
CA VAL A 295 23.03 7.38 14.52
C VAL A 295 24.00 6.62 13.61
N GLU A 296 24.85 5.76 14.19
CA GLU A 296 25.78 4.93 13.44
C GLU A 296 25.05 3.95 12.50
N ALA A 297 23.99 3.31 12.99
CA ALA A 297 23.17 2.37 12.25
C ALA A 297 22.47 3.04 11.06
N ALA A 298 21.89 4.21 11.27
CA ALA A 298 21.27 5.00 10.21
C ALA A 298 22.30 5.39 9.14
N ALA A 299 23.49 5.82 9.54
CA ALA A 299 24.58 6.15 8.62
C ALA A 299 25.08 4.93 7.82
N ALA A 300 25.03 3.74 8.41
CA ALA A 300 25.39 2.48 7.77
C ALA A 300 24.29 1.89 6.86
N GLY A 301 23.11 2.51 6.81
CA GLY A 301 21.98 2.06 5.98
C GLY A 301 21.16 0.92 6.59
N ILE A 302 21.21 0.75 7.92
CA ILE A 302 20.33 -0.18 8.62
C ILE A 302 18.90 0.37 8.59
N ALA A 303 17.93 -0.47 8.22
CA ALA A 303 16.56 -0.05 7.94
C ALA A 303 15.75 0.25 9.22
N GLY A 304 16.06 -0.44 10.32
CA GLY A 304 15.27 -0.34 11.54
C GLY A 304 15.84 -1.09 12.72
N VAL A 305 15.04 -1.15 13.77
CA VAL A 305 15.32 -1.82 15.04
C VAL A 305 14.13 -2.71 15.39
N LYS A 306 14.39 -3.99 15.69
CA LYS A 306 13.36 -4.94 16.12
C LYS A 306 13.30 -5.05 17.64
N MET A 307 12.13 -4.80 18.21
CA MET A 307 11.82 -4.90 19.63
C MET A 307 11.05 -6.20 19.95
N TYR A 308 11.53 -6.93 20.95
CA TYR A 308 10.84 -8.08 21.55
C TYR A 308 10.58 -7.84 23.04
N PRO A 309 9.33 -7.98 23.51
CA PRO A 309 9.01 -8.05 24.93
C PRO A 309 9.69 -9.27 25.59
N GLN A 310 10.02 -9.18 26.88
CA GLN A 310 10.76 -10.25 27.55
C GLN A 310 9.97 -11.58 27.58
N GLY A 311 10.62 -12.71 27.26
CA GLY A 311 10.07 -14.06 27.42
C GLY A 311 8.91 -14.46 26.48
N VAL A 312 8.49 -13.57 25.56
CA VAL A 312 7.34 -13.86 24.70
C VAL A 312 7.64 -14.81 23.54
N THR A 313 8.87 -14.95 23.04
CA THR A 313 9.19 -15.82 21.88
C THR A 313 10.63 -16.36 21.89
N THR A 314 11.02 -17.16 20.88
CA THR A 314 12.36 -17.75 20.81
C THR A 314 13.46 -16.68 20.83
N ASN A 315 14.47 -16.85 21.68
CA ASN A 315 15.57 -15.90 21.94
C ASN A 315 15.14 -14.54 22.57
N SER A 316 13.97 -14.46 23.21
CA SER A 316 13.51 -13.22 23.87
C SER A 316 13.67 -13.18 25.39
N ASP A 317 14.41 -14.12 26.01
CA ASP A 317 14.59 -14.21 27.47
C ASP A 317 15.23 -12.94 28.09
N SER A 318 15.93 -12.14 27.27
CA SER A 318 16.51 -10.83 27.63
C SER A 318 15.79 -9.64 26.97
N GLY A 319 14.50 -9.78 26.65
CA GLY A 319 13.69 -8.73 25.99
C GLY A 319 13.31 -7.54 26.88
N VAL A 320 12.53 -6.62 26.31
CA VAL A 320 12.15 -5.33 26.93
C VAL A 320 11.18 -5.52 28.09
N VAL A 321 11.53 -4.94 29.25
CA VAL A 321 10.70 -4.93 30.47
C VAL A 321 9.74 -3.73 30.49
N SER A 322 10.24 -2.54 30.11
CA SER A 322 9.44 -1.32 29.98
C SER A 322 9.85 -0.56 28.73
N VAL A 323 8.87 -0.11 27.94
CA VAL A 323 9.12 0.77 26.78
C VAL A 323 9.60 2.16 27.21
N ASP A 324 9.32 2.57 28.45
CA ASP A 324 9.65 3.91 28.95
C ASP A 324 11.16 4.12 29.11
N ASP A 325 11.91 3.05 29.37
CA ASP A 325 13.38 3.08 29.52
C ASP A 325 14.10 3.44 28.21
N TYR A 326 13.38 3.34 27.07
CA TYR A 326 13.92 3.52 25.72
C TYR A 326 13.47 4.79 25.03
N ALA A 327 12.87 5.71 25.78
CA ALA A 327 12.40 6.98 25.25
C ALA A 327 13.48 7.74 24.45
N ALA A 328 14.72 7.75 24.95
CA ALA A 328 15.85 8.40 24.26
C ALA A 328 16.20 7.71 22.93
N VAL A 329 16.13 6.38 22.87
CA VAL A 329 16.39 5.59 21.65
C VAL A 329 15.28 5.83 20.63
N PHE A 330 14.01 5.80 21.04
CA PHE A 330 12.88 6.05 20.15
C PHE A 330 12.86 7.48 19.60
N ALA A 331 13.22 8.47 20.41
CA ALA A 331 13.37 9.84 19.97
C ALA A 331 14.46 9.97 18.89
N GLU A 332 15.59 9.29 19.05
CA GLU A 332 16.66 9.32 18.05
C GLU A 332 16.29 8.53 16.79
N MET A 333 15.62 7.39 16.93
CA MET A 333 15.06 6.66 15.79
C MET A 333 14.07 7.52 14.99
N GLU A 334 13.21 8.29 15.66
CA GLU A 334 12.31 9.24 15.00
C GLU A 334 13.12 10.30 14.22
N ARG A 335 14.19 10.83 14.82
CA ARG A 335 15.04 11.85 14.21
C ARG A 335 15.77 11.34 12.96
N GLN A 336 16.24 10.09 13.01
CA GLN A 336 16.90 9.41 11.89
C GLN A 336 15.92 8.78 10.89
N ASP A 337 14.60 8.90 11.13
CA ASP A 337 13.56 8.28 10.31
C ASP A 337 13.74 6.75 10.19
N MET A 338 14.21 6.08 11.25
CA MET A 338 14.33 4.62 11.28
C MET A 338 12.99 3.94 11.56
N VAL A 339 12.87 2.67 11.21
CA VAL A 339 11.68 1.85 11.48
C VAL A 339 11.82 1.12 12.81
N LEU A 340 10.79 1.18 13.66
CA LEU A 340 10.64 0.36 14.84
C LEU A 340 9.72 -0.83 14.54
N ASN A 341 10.30 -2.02 14.46
CA ASN A 341 9.57 -3.27 14.29
C ASN A 341 9.22 -3.82 15.67
N ILE A 342 7.96 -4.19 15.91
CA ILE A 342 7.50 -4.59 17.25
C ILE A 342 6.85 -5.96 17.21
N HIS A 343 7.36 -6.91 18.02
CA HIS A 343 6.60 -8.09 18.41
C HIS A 343 5.58 -7.68 19.47
N GLY A 344 4.34 -7.43 19.07
CA GLY A 344 3.35 -6.81 19.95
C GLY A 344 2.62 -7.79 20.85
N GLU A 345 3.30 -8.50 21.76
CA GLU A 345 2.68 -9.32 22.80
C GLU A 345 3.21 -8.91 24.18
N ILE A 346 2.34 -8.78 25.19
CA ILE A 346 2.83 -8.54 26.55
C ILE A 346 3.50 -9.80 27.14
N ALA A 347 4.48 -9.59 28.01
CA ALA A 347 5.17 -10.67 28.75
C ALA A 347 4.37 -11.17 29.96
N THR A 348 3.41 -10.37 30.44
CA THR A 348 2.60 -10.65 31.63
C THR A 348 1.30 -11.33 31.27
N GLU A 349 0.69 -12.04 32.23
CA GLU A 349 -0.64 -12.59 32.03
C GLU A 349 -1.66 -11.47 31.73
N PRO A 350 -2.42 -11.57 30.63
CA PRO A 350 -3.45 -10.62 30.29
C PRO A 350 -4.70 -10.84 31.16
N ALA A 351 -5.65 -9.92 31.09
CA ALA A 351 -6.97 -10.15 31.66
C ALA A 351 -7.63 -11.39 31.01
N GLU A 352 -8.52 -12.06 31.76
CA GLU A 352 -9.24 -13.24 31.28
C GLU A 352 -9.95 -12.96 29.95
N GLY A 353 -9.74 -13.84 28.96
CA GLY A 353 -10.32 -13.69 27.62
C GLY A 353 -9.63 -12.69 26.70
N VAL A 354 -8.59 -11.98 27.16
CA VAL A 354 -7.79 -11.06 26.36
C VAL A 354 -6.52 -11.75 25.90
N SER A 355 -6.18 -11.66 24.61
CA SER A 355 -4.91 -12.20 24.11
C SER A 355 -3.73 -11.30 24.47
N LEU A 356 -2.52 -11.87 24.52
CA LEU A 356 -1.29 -11.11 24.76
C LEU A 356 -1.10 -9.97 23.76
N GLU A 357 -1.56 -10.18 22.51
CA GLU A 357 -1.50 -9.18 21.45
C GLU A 357 -2.46 -8.00 21.71
N VAL A 358 -3.71 -8.30 22.06
CA VAL A 358 -4.71 -7.26 22.36
C VAL A 358 -4.29 -6.42 23.56
N ALA A 359 -3.71 -7.07 24.58
CA ALA A 359 -3.22 -6.36 25.76
C ALA A 359 -2.01 -5.45 25.47
N PHE A 360 -1.30 -5.65 24.36
CA PHE A 360 -0.22 -4.78 23.92
C PHE A 360 -0.70 -3.53 23.16
N LEU A 361 -1.90 -3.53 22.57
CA LEU A 361 -2.40 -2.42 21.74
C LEU A 361 -2.41 -1.04 22.43
N PRO A 362 -2.71 -0.91 23.74
CA PRO A 362 -2.56 0.36 24.45
C PRO A 362 -1.12 0.91 24.41
N VAL A 363 -0.11 0.03 24.45
CA VAL A 363 1.31 0.41 24.34
C VAL A 363 1.61 0.93 22.93
N LEU A 364 1.09 0.26 21.89
CA LEU A 364 1.22 0.74 20.50
C LEU A 364 0.62 2.15 20.33
N HIS A 365 -0.59 2.38 20.83
CA HIS A 365 -1.25 3.68 20.76
C HIS A 365 -0.48 4.76 21.52
N ARG A 366 0.09 4.42 22.69
CA ARG A 366 0.95 5.31 23.46
C ARG A 366 2.22 5.67 22.69
N LEU A 367 2.94 4.68 22.15
CA LEU A 367 4.14 4.91 21.35
C LEU A 367 3.86 5.80 20.13
N HIS A 368 2.76 5.56 19.43
CA HIS A 368 2.35 6.41 18.30
C HIS A 368 2.02 7.85 18.72
N LYS A 369 1.37 8.02 19.88
CA LYS A 369 1.02 9.34 20.42
C LYS A 369 2.28 10.11 20.84
N ASP A 370 3.22 9.44 21.49
CA ASP A 370 4.43 10.05 22.04
C ASP A 370 5.46 10.33 20.92
N TYR A 371 5.49 9.50 19.87
CA TYR A 371 6.40 9.61 18.72
C TYR A 371 5.62 9.58 17.39
N PRO A 372 4.91 10.68 17.03
CA PRO A 372 3.98 10.68 15.90
C PRO A 372 4.65 10.49 14.53
N ARG A 373 5.95 10.80 14.39
CA ARG A 373 6.71 10.62 13.14
C ARG A 373 7.52 9.32 13.11
N LEU A 374 7.68 8.64 14.24
CA LEU A 374 8.41 7.36 14.29
C LEU A 374 7.64 6.34 13.47
N ARG A 375 8.31 5.72 12.49
CA ARG A 375 7.70 4.67 11.68
C ARG A 375 7.65 3.38 12.49
N ILE A 376 6.45 2.89 12.79
CA ILE A 376 6.24 1.71 13.62
C ILE A 376 5.57 0.62 12.77
N VAL A 377 6.11 -0.59 12.84
CA VAL A 377 5.49 -1.79 12.27
C VAL A 377 5.08 -2.71 13.41
N LEU A 378 3.77 -2.93 13.58
CA LEU A 378 3.27 -4.02 14.38
C LEU A 378 3.46 -5.31 13.58
N GLU A 379 4.44 -6.11 13.98
CA GLU A 379 4.79 -7.32 13.27
C GLU A 379 3.70 -8.39 13.40
N HIS A 380 3.60 -9.25 12.39
CA HIS A 380 2.77 -10.48 12.32
C HIS A 380 1.46 -10.41 13.11
N CYS A 381 0.58 -9.44 12.79
CA CYS A 381 -0.72 -9.30 13.46
C CYS A 381 -1.51 -10.60 13.40
N SER A 382 -2.09 -11.01 14.53
CA SER A 382 -2.84 -12.27 14.65
C SER A 382 -4.32 -12.08 15.07
N THR A 383 -4.74 -10.86 15.42
CA THR A 383 -6.10 -10.55 15.91
C THR A 383 -6.85 -9.53 15.06
N ALA A 384 -8.18 -9.58 15.07
CA ALA A 384 -9.02 -8.55 14.43
C ALA A 384 -8.82 -7.17 15.07
N GLU A 385 -8.66 -7.12 16.39
CA GLU A 385 -8.45 -5.90 17.16
C GLU A 385 -7.12 -5.22 16.81
N ALA A 386 -6.05 -5.99 16.54
CA ALA A 386 -4.78 -5.42 16.08
C ALA A 386 -4.91 -4.75 14.71
N VAL A 387 -5.68 -5.35 13.79
CA VAL A 387 -5.99 -4.75 12.48
C VAL A 387 -6.71 -3.41 12.67
N ASP A 388 -7.71 -3.35 13.54
CA ASP A 388 -8.48 -2.13 13.78
C ASP A 388 -7.64 -1.07 14.53
N ALA A 389 -6.77 -1.49 15.46
CA ALA A 389 -5.86 -0.58 16.16
C ALA A 389 -4.84 0.06 15.20
N VAL A 390 -4.28 -0.69 14.26
CA VAL A 390 -3.34 -0.16 13.24
C VAL A 390 -4.05 0.82 12.30
N ARG A 391 -5.31 0.53 11.93
CA ARG A 391 -6.15 1.45 11.14
C ARG A 391 -6.46 2.75 11.88
N ALA A 392 -6.65 2.70 13.18
CA ALA A 392 -6.92 3.87 14.02
C ALA A 392 -5.68 4.78 14.19
N CYS A 393 -4.47 4.26 13.97
CA CYS A 393 -3.23 5.03 14.05
C CYS A 393 -2.95 5.85 12.78
N GLY A 394 -2.08 6.86 12.89
CA GLY A 394 -1.63 7.70 11.78
C GLY A 394 -0.81 6.95 10.71
N PRO A 395 -0.37 7.64 9.64
CA PRO A 395 0.32 7.02 8.50
C PRO A 395 1.72 6.47 8.84
N SER A 396 2.27 6.83 10.00
CA SER A 396 3.53 6.31 10.52
C SER A 396 3.43 4.89 11.09
N VAL A 397 2.22 4.36 11.30
CA VAL A 397 2.00 3.01 11.84
C VAL A 397 1.44 2.09 10.76
N ALA A 398 2.10 0.95 10.59
CA ALA A 398 1.71 -0.13 9.70
C ALA A 398 1.81 -1.49 10.41
N ALA A 399 1.41 -2.56 9.71
CA ALA A 399 1.51 -3.92 10.19
C ALA A 399 1.88 -4.90 9.08
N THR A 400 2.63 -5.94 9.44
CA THR A 400 2.85 -7.08 8.56
C THR A 400 1.83 -8.18 8.85
N ILE A 401 1.41 -8.89 7.81
CA ILE A 401 0.59 -10.10 7.94
C ILE A 401 1.36 -11.27 7.32
N THR A 402 1.45 -12.38 8.07
CA THR A 402 2.17 -13.57 7.62
C THR A 402 1.34 -14.45 6.70
N ALA A 403 2.00 -15.30 5.92
CA ALA A 403 1.30 -16.30 5.11
C ALA A 403 0.52 -17.28 6.01
N HIS A 404 1.12 -17.74 7.10
CA HIS A 404 0.56 -18.78 7.96
C HIS A 404 -0.62 -18.31 8.80
N HIS A 405 -0.66 -17.04 9.24
CA HIS A 405 -1.82 -16.49 9.93
C HIS A 405 -3.07 -16.33 9.04
N LEU A 406 -2.94 -16.44 7.71
CA LEU A 406 -4.07 -16.43 6.78
C LEU A 406 -4.77 -17.78 6.65
N TYR A 407 -4.17 -18.88 7.11
CA TYR A 407 -4.77 -20.22 7.02
C TYR A 407 -4.80 -21.00 8.34
N LEU A 408 -3.90 -20.71 9.30
CA LEU A 408 -3.86 -21.37 10.60
C LEU A 408 -4.90 -20.78 11.58
N THR A 409 -5.27 -21.60 12.56
CA THR A 409 -6.09 -21.25 13.73
C THR A 409 -5.47 -21.84 14.99
N GLY A 410 -5.91 -21.39 16.17
CA GLY A 410 -5.41 -21.88 17.46
C GLY A 410 -5.44 -23.41 17.57
N ASP A 411 -6.56 -24.02 17.22
CA ASP A 411 -6.74 -25.48 17.22
C ASP A 411 -5.69 -26.23 16.37
N MET A 412 -5.28 -25.66 15.23
CA MET A 412 -4.22 -26.24 14.39
C MET A 412 -2.85 -26.09 15.06
N SER A 413 -2.58 -24.95 15.69
CA SER A 413 -1.34 -24.69 16.42
C SER A 413 -1.20 -25.55 17.68
N GLU A 414 -2.30 -25.95 18.30
CA GLU A 414 -2.30 -26.85 19.46
C GLU A 414 -2.10 -28.31 19.08
N SER A 415 -2.61 -28.71 17.90
CA SER A 415 -2.58 -30.10 17.44
C SER A 415 -1.34 -30.47 16.63
N ASP A 416 -0.77 -29.53 15.88
CA ASP A 416 0.41 -29.76 15.04
C ASP A 416 1.58 -28.86 15.48
N PRO A 417 2.68 -29.45 15.99
CA PRO A 417 3.89 -28.71 16.33
C PRO A 417 4.42 -27.85 15.19
N LEU A 418 4.29 -28.28 13.91
CA LEU A 418 4.75 -27.50 12.75
C LEU A 418 3.91 -26.24 12.51
N CYS A 419 2.70 -26.18 13.06
CA CYS A 419 1.81 -25.01 13.03
C CYS A 419 2.02 -24.08 14.23
N PHE A 420 2.81 -24.48 15.24
CA PHE A 420 3.08 -23.67 16.42
C PHE A 420 4.04 -22.51 16.13
N CYS A 421 3.52 -21.28 16.20
CA CYS A 421 4.26 -20.02 16.13
C CYS A 421 3.81 -19.04 17.21
N LYS A 422 4.51 -17.90 17.28
CA LYS A 422 4.13 -16.77 18.13
C LYS A 422 4.17 -15.48 17.31
N PRO A 423 3.12 -14.62 17.37
CA PRO A 423 1.87 -14.79 18.12
C PRO A 423 1.13 -16.06 17.71
N ILE A 424 0.44 -16.70 18.65
CA ILE A 424 -0.28 -17.94 18.37
C ILE A 424 -1.43 -17.63 17.42
N PRO A 425 -1.67 -18.41 16.34
CA PRO A 425 -2.86 -18.24 15.51
C PRO A 425 -4.13 -18.26 16.37
N LYS A 426 -5.03 -17.30 16.15
CA LYS A 426 -6.18 -17.09 17.04
C LYS A 426 -7.44 -17.79 16.51
N LYS A 427 -8.61 -17.20 16.68
CA LYS A 427 -9.88 -17.80 16.26
C LYS A 427 -10.05 -17.69 14.74
N PRO A 428 -10.92 -18.50 14.12
CA PRO A 428 -11.26 -18.34 12.70
C PRO A 428 -11.70 -16.91 12.34
N ALA A 429 -12.40 -16.21 13.25
CA ALA A 429 -12.81 -14.83 13.05
C ALA A 429 -11.62 -13.86 12.90
N ASP A 430 -10.54 -14.08 13.66
CA ASP A 430 -9.32 -13.29 13.58
C ASP A 430 -8.60 -13.52 12.25
N ARG A 431 -8.42 -14.79 11.87
CA ARG A 431 -7.88 -15.18 10.55
C ARG A 431 -8.66 -14.51 9.43
N ASP A 432 -9.98 -14.54 9.50
CA ASP A 432 -10.87 -13.96 8.50
C ASP A 432 -10.75 -12.43 8.45
N ALA A 433 -10.51 -11.76 9.58
CA ALA A 433 -10.22 -10.33 9.63
C ALA A 433 -8.88 -9.99 8.94
N LEU A 434 -7.84 -10.81 9.15
CA LEU A 434 -6.55 -10.65 8.47
C LEU A 434 -6.69 -10.83 6.96
N ILE A 435 -7.42 -11.86 6.51
CA ILE A 435 -7.72 -12.08 5.08
C ILE A 435 -8.41 -10.85 4.48
N ARG A 436 -9.42 -10.28 5.16
CA ARG A 436 -10.10 -9.08 4.70
C ARG A 436 -9.17 -7.86 4.67
N ALA A 437 -8.24 -7.75 5.62
CA ALA A 437 -7.23 -6.70 5.62
C ALA A 437 -6.32 -6.79 4.39
N VAL A 438 -5.81 -7.99 4.07
CA VAL A 438 -5.02 -8.24 2.84
C VAL A 438 -5.81 -7.86 1.58
N CYS A 439 -7.10 -8.22 1.52
CA CYS A 439 -7.95 -7.93 0.38
C CYS A 439 -8.51 -6.50 0.33
N SER A 440 -8.24 -5.66 1.33
CA SER A 440 -8.77 -4.30 1.39
C SER A 440 -8.01 -3.32 0.48
N GLY A 441 -6.74 -3.60 0.19
CA GLY A 441 -5.84 -2.68 -0.51
C GLY A 441 -5.30 -1.54 0.36
N ASP A 442 -5.58 -1.56 1.67
CA ASP A 442 -5.10 -0.59 2.65
C ASP A 442 -3.56 -0.59 2.73
N SER A 443 -2.95 0.59 2.60
CA SER A 443 -1.50 0.77 2.57
C SER A 443 -0.80 0.47 3.90
N LYS A 444 -1.57 0.31 4.97
CA LYS A 444 -1.04 -0.03 6.30
C LYS A 444 -0.68 -1.50 6.46
N PHE A 445 -1.15 -2.38 5.57
CA PHE A 445 -0.89 -3.81 5.66
C PHE A 445 -0.04 -4.29 4.49
N PHE A 446 1.09 -4.91 4.79
CA PHE A 446 1.99 -5.48 3.80
C PHE A 446 2.56 -6.82 4.25
N PHE A 447 3.22 -7.52 3.33
CA PHE A 447 3.71 -8.87 3.58
C PHE A 447 4.96 -8.89 4.48
N GLY A 448 4.92 -9.78 5.47
CA GLY A 448 6.08 -10.21 6.26
C GLY A 448 5.85 -11.66 6.67
N SER A 449 6.67 -12.58 6.19
CA SER A 449 6.39 -14.01 6.28
C SER A 449 6.51 -14.56 7.69
N ASP A 450 7.35 -13.93 8.51
CA ASP A 450 7.88 -14.47 9.76
C ASP A 450 8.31 -15.93 9.58
N SER A 451 8.96 -16.21 8.44
CA SER A 451 9.47 -17.55 8.16
C SER A 451 10.57 -17.87 9.14
N ALA A 452 10.29 -18.79 10.05
CA ALA A 452 11.12 -19.11 11.21
C ALA A 452 11.54 -20.58 11.17
N PRO A 453 12.65 -20.93 10.46
CA PRO A 453 13.10 -22.30 10.34
C PRO A 453 13.64 -22.82 11.67
N HIS A 454 13.32 -24.08 11.96
CA HIS A 454 13.81 -24.87 13.08
C HIS A 454 14.10 -26.30 12.60
N PRO A 455 15.14 -26.98 13.11
CA PRO A 455 15.39 -28.38 12.76
C PRO A 455 14.16 -29.23 13.06
N LEU A 456 13.74 -30.06 12.11
CA LEU A 456 12.53 -30.89 12.19
C LEU A 456 12.51 -31.74 13.46
N ALA A 457 13.66 -32.31 13.83
CA ALA A 457 13.82 -33.10 15.06
C ALA A 457 13.45 -32.32 16.33
N THR A 458 13.69 -31.00 16.38
CA THR A 458 13.32 -30.16 17.54
C THR A 458 11.82 -29.87 17.60
N LYS A 459 11.13 -29.81 16.45
CA LYS A 459 9.68 -29.61 16.38
C LYS A 459 8.91 -30.89 16.74
N THR A 460 9.41 -32.06 16.34
CA THR A 460 8.69 -33.34 16.54
C THR A 460 9.15 -34.14 17.76
N GLY A 461 10.34 -33.85 18.31
CA GLY A 461 11.00 -34.68 19.33
C GLY A 461 11.29 -33.99 20.67
N SER A 462 10.97 -32.70 20.84
CA SER A 462 11.27 -31.94 22.07
C SER A 462 10.10 -31.94 23.06
N GLN A 463 10.39 -31.92 24.37
CA GLN A 463 9.39 -31.62 25.41
C GLN A 463 8.91 -30.17 25.33
N THR A 464 9.74 -29.25 24.82
CA THR A 464 9.40 -27.85 24.56
C THR A 464 9.51 -27.59 23.05
N VAL A 465 8.36 -27.46 22.38
CA VAL A 465 8.32 -27.23 20.94
C VAL A 465 8.74 -25.78 20.64
N PRO A 466 9.75 -25.53 19.78
CA PRO A 466 10.11 -24.18 19.41
C PRO A 466 9.03 -23.52 18.55
N ALA A 467 8.76 -22.24 18.81
CA ALA A 467 7.79 -21.44 18.07
C ALA A 467 8.38 -20.98 16.73
N GLY A 468 7.66 -21.24 15.65
CA GLY A 468 8.02 -20.81 14.30
C GLY A 468 7.46 -21.74 13.24
N VAL A 469 6.99 -21.14 12.14
CA VAL A 469 6.49 -21.82 10.96
C VAL A 469 7.43 -21.48 9.80
N PHE A 470 7.92 -22.48 9.09
CA PHE A 470 8.80 -22.26 7.95
C PHE A 470 7.99 -22.17 6.64
N THR A 471 8.04 -21.00 6.00
CA THR A 471 7.25 -20.66 4.80
C THR A 471 8.09 -20.14 3.64
N GLN A 472 9.38 -19.81 3.87
CA GLN A 472 10.23 -19.11 2.90
C GLN A 472 10.21 -19.67 1.47
N PRO A 473 10.32 -20.99 1.23
CA PRO A 473 10.46 -21.52 -0.13
C PRO A 473 9.18 -21.35 -0.97
N PHE A 474 8.04 -21.12 -0.31
CA PHE A 474 6.73 -20.98 -0.94
C PHE A 474 6.01 -19.71 -0.43
N ALA A 475 6.75 -18.69 -0.01
CA ALA A 475 6.21 -17.52 0.70
C ALA A 475 5.05 -16.85 -0.07
N THR A 476 5.27 -16.52 -1.35
CA THR A 476 4.24 -15.93 -2.21
C THR A 476 3.12 -16.91 -2.52
N GLN A 477 3.47 -18.16 -2.79
CA GLN A 477 2.54 -19.23 -3.17
C GLN A 477 1.55 -19.54 -2.04
N LEU A 478 2.01 -19.55 -0.78
CA LEU A 478 1.19 -19.80 0.40
C LEU A 478 0.16 -18.70 0.64
N VAL A 479 0.51 -17.42 0.36
CA VAL A 479 -0.46 -16.32 0.42
C VAL A 479 -1.58 -16.54 -0.60
N LEU A 480 -1.23 -16.92 -1.84
CA LEU A 480 -2.23 -17.20 -2.88
C LEU A 480 -3.11 -18.39 -2.51
N LEU A 481 -2.51 -19.47 -1.98
CA LEU A 481 -3.24 -20.64 -1.50
C LEU A 481 -4.23 -20.25 -0.37
N ALA A 482 -3.78 -19.44 0.59
CA ALA A 482 -4.64 -18.99 1.69
C ALA A 482 -5.85 -18.16 1.20
N LEU A 483 -5.63 -17.31 0.20
CA LEU A 483 -6.70 -16.51 -0.42
C LEU A 483 -7.68 -17.39 -1.23
N GLN A 484 -7.20 -18.43 -1.91
CA GLN A 484 -8.07 -19.42 -2.56
C GLN A 484 -8.96 -20.14 -1.55
N GLU A 485 -8.36 -20.66 -0.48
CA GLU A 485 -9.11 -21.30 0.59
C GLU A 485 -10.10 -20.34 1.28
N ALA A 486 -9.77 -19.05 1.37
CA ALA A 486 -10.67 -18.04 1.90
C ALA A 486 -11.90 -17.79 1.01
N VAL A 487 -11.73 -17.83 -0.32
CA VAL A 487 -12.84 -17.78 -1.28
C VAL A 487 -13.71 -19.02 -1.16
N GLU A 488 -13.11 -20.21 -1.07
CA GLU A 488 -13.83 -21.48 -0.90
C GLU A 488 -14.65 -21.51 0.40
N ARG A 489 -14.08 -20.95 1.48
CA ARG A 489 -14.76 -20.77 2.77
C ARG A 489 -15.78 -19.63 2.79
N GLN A 490 -15.98 -18.91 1.68
CA GLN A 490 -16.89 -17.78 1.54
C GLN A 490 -16.59 -16.61 2.50
N VAL A 491 -15.34 -16.48 2.95
CA VAL A 491 -14.89 -15.37 3.81
C VAL A 491 -14.76 -14.09 3.00
N ILE A 492 -14.31 -14.23 1.76
CA ILE A 492 -14.18 -13.18 0.75
C ILE A 492 -14.78 -13.68 -0.57
N THR A 493 -15.16 -12.74 -1.44
CA THR A 493 -15.59 -13.05 -2.81
C THR A 493 -14.39 -13.08 -3.76
N GLU A 494 -14.50 -13.77 -4.90
CA GLU A 494 -13.42 -13.79 -5.91
C GLU A 494 -13.03 -12.37 -6.34
N ASP A 495 -14.00 -11.47 -6.48
CA ASP A 495 -13.82 -10.06 -6.85
C ASP A 495 -12.94 -9.27 -5.86
N CYS A 496 -12.83 -9.72 -4.61
CA CYS A 496 -11.96 -9.10 -3.62
C CYS A 496 -10.48 -9.31 -3.94
N VAL A 497 -10.13 -10.39 -4.65
CA VAL A 497 -8.76 -10.75 -5.02
C VAL A 497 -8.47 -10.23 -6.43
N THR A 498 -7.60 -9.24 -6.51
CA THR A 498 -7.18 -8.67 -7.79
C THR A 498 -5.66 -8.65 -7.86
N GLN A 499 -5.11 -8.76 -9.07
CA GLN A 499 -3.66 -8.66 -9.29
C GLN A 499 -3.10 -7.38 -8.65
N GLN A 500 -3.76 -6.24 -8.83
CA GLN A 500 -3.34 -4.98 -8.21
C GLN A 500 -3.21 -5.08 -6.68
N LYS A 501 -4.20 -5.65 -5.98
CA LYS A 501 -4.14 -5.79 -4.51
C LYS A 501 -3.04 -6.75 -4.07
N LEU A 502 -2.80 -7.82 -4.83
CA LEU A 502 -1.69 -8.74 -4.59
C LEU A 502 -0.34 -8.03 -4.75
N GLU A 503 -0.15 -7.25 -5.83
CA GLU A 503 1.06 -6.46 -6.04
C GLU A 503 1.30 -5.44 -4.92
N LEU A 504 0.22 -4.81 -4.45
CA LEU A 504 0.25 -3.84 -3.37
C LEU A 504 0.72 -4.50 -2.06
N PHE A 505 0.07 -5.59 -1.65
CA PHE A 505 0.36 -6.29 -0.40
C PHE A 505 1.72 -7.00 -0.40
N LEU A 506 2.02 -7.76 -1.45
CA LEU A 506 3.23 -8.60 -1.53
C LEU A 506 4.51 -7.81 -1.82
N SER A 507 4.42 -6.60 -2.38
CA SER A 507 5.61 -5.87 -2.83
C SER A 507 5.55 -4.37 -2.53
N ARG A 508 4.59 -3.64 -3.11
CA ARG A 508 4.68 -2.17 -3.19
C ARG A 508 4.53 -1.46 -1.84
N TRP A 509 3.61 -1.90 -0.98
CA TRP A 509 3.37 -1.25 0.32
C TRP A 509 4.54 -1.41 1.28
N GLY A 510 5.14 -2.60 1.36
CA GLY A 510 6.37 -2.80 2.14
C GLY A 510 7.49 -1.89 1.64
N ARG A 511 7.79 -1.93 0.34
CA ARG A 511 8.86 -1.07 -0.25
C ARG A 511 8.63 0.41 0.01
N ARG A 512 7.39 0.89 -0.16
CA ARG A 512 7.01 2.28 0.11
C ARG A 512 7.21 2.62 1.59
N PHE A 513 6.76 1.77 2.51
CA PHE A 513 6.88 2.01 3.94
C PHE A 513 8.34 2.10 4.38
N TYR A 514 9.22 1.28 3.81
CA TYR A 514 10.68 1.28 4.07
C TYR A 514 11.48 2.25 3.18
N LYS A 515 10.83 3.07 2.34
CA LYS A 515 11.46 4.01 1.39
C LYS A 515 12.44 3.34 0.41
N LEU A 516 12.17 2.09 0.05
CA LEU A 516 12.90 1.37 -0.98
C LEU A 516 12.38 1.76 -2.37
N PRO A 517 13.21 1.68 -3.43
CA PRO A 517 12.73 1.88 -4.78
C PRO A 517 11.65 0.84 -5.11
N VAL A 518 10.46 1.29 -5.53
CA VAL A 518 9.31 0.43 -5.81
C VAL A 518 9.61 -0.59 -6.91
N ASP A 519 10.52 -0.24 -7.84
CA ASP A 519 10.96 -1.06 -8.96
C ASP A 519 12.45 -1.45 -8.85
N ALA A 520 13.00 -1.63 -7.65
CA ALA A 520 14.42 -1.96 -7.45
C ALA A 520 14.82 -3.26 -8.19
N GLY A 521 15.28 -3.13 -9.44
CA GLY A 521 15.76 -4.23 -10.28
C GLY A 521 14.81 -4.71 -11.38
N GLY A 522 13.54 -4.27 -11.42
CA GLY A 522 12.57 -4.67 -12.44
C GLY A 522 12.27 -6.18 -12.52
N ALA A 523 12.74 -6.96 -11.54
CA ALA A 523 12.58 -8.41 -11.49
C ALA A 523 11.11 -8.77 -11.30
N ARG A 524 10.63 -9.72 -12.11
CA ARG A 524 9.24 -10.20 -12.03
C ARG A 524 9.22 -11.68 -11.72
N ILE A 525 8.15 -12.09 -11.06
CA ILE A 525 7.87 -13.48 -10.76
C ILE A 525 6.64 -13.91 -11.55
N VAL A 526 6.75 -15.07 -12.20
CA VAL A 526 5.68 -15.69 -12.95
C VAL A 526 5.24 -16.93 -12.19
N LEU A 527 3.97 -16.94 -11.79
CA LEU A 527 3.29 -18.02 -11.09
C LEU A 527 2.46 -18.80 -12.11
N GLU A 528 2.60 -20.12 -12.17
CA GLU A 528 1.92 -20.98 -13.16
C GLU A 528 1.37 -22.25 -12.50
N ARG A 529 0.18 -22.69 -12.89
CA ARG A 529 -0.37 -23.97 -12.41
C ARG A 529 0.30 -25.13 -13.15
N ARG A 530 1.14 -25.91 -12.45
CA ARG A 530 1.86 -27.07 -13.00
C ARG A 530 1.86 -28.29 -12.07
N ASP A 531 0.80 -28.45 -11.26
CA ASP A 531 0.65 -29.52 -10.26
C ASP A 531 1.80 -29.63 -9.24
N GLU A 532 2.49 -28.52 -8.99
CA GLU A 532 3.55 -28.46 -7.97
C GLU A 532 2.96 -28.63 -6.57
N LYS A 533 3.62 -29.43 -5.73
CA LYS A 533 3.21 -29.69 -4.35
C LYS A 533 4.31 -29.34 -3.39
N ILE A 534 3.93 -28.80 -2.23
CA ILE A 534 4.86 -28.49 -1.16
C ILE A 534 5.45 -29.80 -0.61
N PRO A 535 6.78 -30.00 -0.62
CA PRO A 535 7.39 -31.18 -0.01
C PRO A 535 7.26 -31.15 1.51
N PRO A 536 7.40 -32.30 2.22
CA PRO A 536 7.27 -32.34 3.68
C PRO A 536 8.38 -31.60 4.42
N PHE A 537 9.58 -31.56 3.86
CA PHE A 537 10.72 -30.88 4.44
C PHE A 537 11.71 -30.46 3.35
N VAL A 538 12.60 -29.53 3.69
CA VAL A 538 13.85 -29.26 2.97
C VAL A 538 15.01 -29.84 3.77
N ALA A 539 16.08 -30.25 3.08
CA ALA A 539 17.24 -30.87 3.70
C ALA A 539 18.54 -30.26 3.17
N SER A 540 19.59 -30.22 4.01
CA SER A 540 20.95 -29.91 3.60
C SER A 540 21.49 -30.97 2.63
N ALA A 541 22.54 -30.63 1.88
CA ALA A 541 23.09 -31.51 0.83
C ALA A 541 23.59 -32.87 1.37
N ASP A 542 24.00 -32.91 2.63
CA ASP A 542 24.43 -34.11 3.38
C ASP A 542 23.28 -34.79 4.16
N ASP A 543 22.05 -34.26 4.06
CA ASP A 543 20.85 -34.70 4.78
C ASP A 543 20.98 -34.66 6.32
N GLY A 544 22.02 -33.97 6.84
CA GLY A 544 22.27 -33.81 8.27
C GLY A 544 21.29 -32.84 8.96
N LEU A 545 20.73 -31.89 8.21
CA LEU A 545 19.76 -30.91 8.70
C LEU A 545 18.48 -30.96 7.85
N ARG A 546 17.34 -31.19 8.50
CA ARG A 546 16.01 -31.14 7.88
C ARG A 546 15.14 -30.07 8.52
N VAL A 547 14.32 -29.37 7.73
CA VAL A 547 13.36 -28.36 8.21
C VAL A 547 12.00 -28.66 7.61
N GLY A 548 10.99 -28.86 8.46
CA GLY A 548 9.62 -29.13 8.02
C GLY A 548 8.95 -27.92 7.38
N LEU A 549 8.14 -28.14 6.35
CA LEU A 549 7.41 -27.10 5.64
C LEU A 549 5.93 -27.05 6.05
N SER A 550 5.38 -25.85 6.14
CA SER A 550 3.94 -25.67 6.36
C SER A 550 3.12 -26.11 5.15
N LYS A 551 1.94 -26.69 5.40
CA LYS A 551 1.00 -27.20 4.38
C LYS A 551 1.61 -28.21 3.39
N ALA A 552 2.54 -29.04 3.85
CA ALA A 552 3.10 -30.15 3.08
C ALA A 552 2.02 -30.95 2.34
N GLY A 553 2.27 -31.27 1.07
CA GLY A 553 1.36 -32.00 0.19
C GLY A 553 0.31 -31.13 -0.54
N SER A 554 0.14 -29.87 -0.14
CA SER A 554 -0.81 -28.96 -0.80
C SER A 554 -0.32 -28.57 -2.19
N ALA A 555 -1.26 -28.47 -3.14
CA ALA A 555 -0.97 -27.99 -4.49
C ALA A 555 -0.77 -26.47 -4.47
N VAL A 556 0.29 -26.00 -5.12
CA VAL A 556 0.67 -24.58 -5.19
C VAL A 556 1.01 -24.19 -6.62
N PHE A 557 1.03 -22.88 -6.88
CA PHE A 557 1.59 -22.38 -8.14
C PHE A 557 3.09 -22.64 -8.19
N SER A 558 3.56 -23.06 -9.35
CA SER A 558 4.98 -23.07 -9.66
C SER A 558 5.47 -21.65 -9.88
N LEU A 559 6.65 -21.31 -9.35
CA LEU A 559 7.21 -19.95 -9.43
C LEU A 559 8.50 -19.96 -10.24
N ARG A 560 8.62 -19.01 -11.17
CA ARG A 560 9.87 -18.72 -11.89
C ARG A 560 10.15 -17.22 -11.94
N TRP A 561 11.42 -16.87 -11.98
CA TRP A 561 11.87 -15.48 -12.16
C TRP A 561 11.97 -15.13 -13.64
N GLN A 562 11.68 -13.88 -13.97
CA GLN A 562 11.80 -13.29 -15.30
C GLN A 562 12.68 -12.05 -15.28
#